data_AF-A0A1Z9TLL0-F1
#
_entry.id   AF-A0A1Z9TLL0-F1
#
_cell.length_a   1.000
_cell.length_b   1.000
_cell.length_c   1.000
_cell.angle_alpha   90.00
_cell.angle_beta   90.00
_cell.angle_gamma   90.00
#
_symmetry.space_group_name_H-M   'P 1'
#
loop_
_entity.id
_entity.type
_entity.pdbx_description
1 polymer ?
#
loop_
_entity_poly.entity_id
_entity_poly.type
_entity_poly.pdbx_seq_one_letter_code
_entity_poly.pdbx_strand_id
1 'polypeptide(L)'
;MELKRDLVKYVRDKAKSKYNKGTECFICGATENLDFHHFHGLTELLEIWLRKNKIKITDAEDIMGIREEFITEHNEQIYEAAVTLCHEHHMKLHSIYGKRPRVVTAKKQERWVGIQRDKYGMV
;
A
#
# COMPACT_ATOMS: atom_id res chain seq x y z
N MET A 1 -2.55 -6.35 -26.89
CA MET A 1 -2.97 -7.27 -25.82
C MET A 1 -3.61 -6.42 -24.72
N GLU A 2 -4.85 -6.70 -24.31
CA GLU A 2 -5.54 -5.85 -23.32
C GLU A 2 -5.04 -6.10 -21.89
N LEU A 3 -5.10 -5.05 -21.06
CA LEU A 3 -4.82 -5.13 -19.63
C LEU A 3 -5.89 -5.99 -18.93
N LYS A 4 -5.47 -7.10 -18.33
CA LYS A 4 -6.38 -8.01 -17.60
C LYS A 4 -6.74 -7.53 -16.19
N ARG A 5 -6.06 -6.50 -15.68
CA ARG A 5 -6.18 -5.98 -14.30
C ARG A 5 -5.61 -4.55 -14.21
N ASP A 6 -5.97 -3.81 -13.15
CA ASP A 6 -5.36 -2.52 -12.81
C ASP A 6 -3.82 -2.63 -12.78
N LEU A 7 -3.11 -1.65 -13.34
CA LEU A 7 -1.63 -1.66 -13.47
C LEU A 7 -0.91 -1.91 -12.14
N VAL A 8 -1.38 -1.27 -11.07
CA VAL A 8 -0.82 -1.42 -9.72
C VAL A 8 -0.85 -2.87 -9.23
N LYS A 9 -1.77 -3.73 -9.72
CA LYS A 9 -1.83 -5.14 -9.32
C LYS A 9 -0.61 -5.91 -9.82
N TYR A 10 -0.10 -5.62 -11.02
CA TYR A 10 1.12 -6.25 -11.53
C TYR A 10 2.36 -5.95 -10.67
N VAL A 11 2.41 -4.74 -10.11
CA VAL A 11 3.43 -4.30 -9.15
C VAL A 11 3.26 -5.02 -7.82
N ARG A 12 2.05 -4.95 -7.22
CA ARG A 12 1.76 -5.60 -5.94
C ARG A 12 1.99 -7.10 -5.97
N ASP A 13 1.59 -7.78 -7.04
CA ASP A 13 1.79 -9.22 -7.18
C ASP A 13 3.28 -9.60 -7.17
N LYS A 14 4.16 -8.74 -7.73
CA LYS A 14 5.61 -8.93 -7.66
C LYS A 14 6.18 -8.64 -6.26
N ALA A 15 5.66 -7.62 -5.59
CA ALA A 15 6.18 -7.17 -4.29
C ALA A 15 5.68 -8.01 -3.10
N LYS A 16 4.48 -8.60 -3.21
CA LYS A 16 3.74 -9.21 -2.09
C LYS A 16 4.53 -10.26 -1.31
N SER A 17 5.39 -11.04 -1.97
CA SER A 17 6.20 -12.07 -1.32
C SER A 17 7.26 -11.51 -0.35
N LYS A 18 7.58 -10.21 -0.46
CA LYS A 18 8.54 -9.50 0.39
C LYS A 18 7.87 -8.59 1.42
N TYR A 19 6.55 -8.59 1.53
CA TYR A 19 5.86 -7.78 2.52
C TYR A 19 6.17 -8.28 3.93
N ASN A 20 6.63 -7.37 4.80
CA ASN A 20 6.83 -7.66 6.21
C ASN A 20 5.49 -7.58 6.97
N LYS A 21 4.59 -8.53 6.68
CA LYS A 21 3.29 -8.61 7.35
C LYS A 21 3.48 -9.20 8.75
N GLY A 22 3.13 -8.42 9.78
CA GLY A 22 3.19 -8.82 11.17
C GLY A 22 2.19 -9.92 11.53
N THR A 23 2.34 -10.44 12.74
CA THR A 23 1.50 -11.50 13.31
C THR A 23 0.31 -10.97 14.12
N GLU A 24 0.23 -9.64 14.29
CA GLU A 24 -0.81 -8.97 15.05
C GLU A 24 -1.17 -7.62 14.43
N CYS A 25 -2.38 -7.16 14.74
CA CYS A 25 -2.85 -5.82 14.41
C CYS A 25 -2.08 -4.80 15.23
N PHE A 26 -1.44 -3.85 14.56
CA PHE A 26 -0.71 -2.78 15.22
C PHE A 26 -1.59 -1.89 16.12
N ILE A 27 -2.91 -1.81 15.88
CA ILE A 27 -3.82 -0.99 16.70
C ILE A 27 -4.26 -1.73 17.97
N CYS A 28 -4.66 -2.99 17.88
CA CYS A 28 -5.35 -3.68 18.98
C CYS A 28 -4.75 -5.03 19.41
N GLY A 29 -3.69 -5.50 18.75
CA GLY A 29 -3.08 -6.81 19.06
C GLY A 29 -3.85 -8.03 18.56
N ALA A 30 -4.98 -7.87 17.86
CA ALA A 30 -5.70 -9.00 17.27
C ALA A 30 -4.79 -9.79 16.32
N THR A 31 -4.81 -11.12 16.38
CA THR A 31 -3.93 -12.01 15.60
C THR A 31 -4.63 -12.66 14.40
N GLU A 32 -5.94 -12.40 14.25
CA GLU A 32 -6.77 -12.95 13.19
C GLU A 32 -7.15 -11.90 12.14
N ASN A 33 -7.50 -12.36 10.93
CA ASN A 33 -8.00 -11.53 9.83
C ASN A 33 -7.11 -10.32 9.54
N LEU A 34 -5.80 -10.54 9.46
CA LEU A 34 -4.82 -9.49 9.26
C LEU A 34 -4.72 -9.09 7.79
N ASP A 35 -4.55 -7.80 7.55
CA ASP A 35 -4.30 -7.18 6.26
C ASP A 35 -2.98 -6.37 6.30
N PHE A 36 -2.31 -6.28 5.16
CA PHE A 36 -1.13 -5.43 4.97
C PHE A 36 -1.56 -4.14 4.29
N HIS A 37 -1.43 -3.02 4.99
CA HIS A 37 -1.86 -1.70 4.53
C HIS A 37 -0.65 -0.85 4.16
N HIS A 38 -0.62 -0.31 2.94
CA HIS A 38 0.37 0.68 2.52
C HIS A 38 -0.11 2.09 2.86
N PHE A 39 0.69 2.89 3.56
CA PHE A 39 0.30 4.28 3.85
C PHE A 39 0.29 5.16 2.60
N HIS A 40 1.15 4.86 1.61
CA HIS A 40 1.13 5.54 0.32
C HIS A 40 0.17 4.83 -0.64
N GLY A 41 -0.76 5.57 -1.23
CA GLY A 41 -1.65 5.04 -2.27
C GLY A 41 -0.87 4.58 -3.49
N LEU A 42 -0.63 3.28 -3.62
CA LEU A 42 0.24 2.72 -4.67
C LEU A 42 -0.26 2.99 -6.09
N THR A 43 -1.57 3.14 -6.30
CA THR A 43 -2.13 3.51 -7.63
C THR A 43 -1.64 4.89 -8.06
N GLU A 44 -1.86 5.90 -7.21
CA GLU A 44 -1.43 7.28 -7.52
C GLU A 44 0.10 7.38 -7.55
N LEU A 45 0.81 6.64 -6.69
CA LEU A 45 2.27 6.58 -6.71
C LEU A 45 2.81 6.09 -8.05
N LEU A 46 2.24 5.00 -8.58
CA LEU A 46 2.60 4.46 -9.89
C LEU A 46 2.25 5.45 -11.02
N GLU A 47 1.08 6.07 -10.99
CA GLU A 47 0.67 7.06 -11.99
C GLU A 47 1.60 8.28 -12.04
N ILE A 48 2.03 8.78 -10.87
CA ILE A 48 3.01 9.87 -10.77
C ILE A 48 4.34 9.46 -11.38
N TRP A 49 4.84 8.26 -11.03
CA TRP A 49 6.11 7.76 -11.54
C TRP A 49 6.12 7.55 -13.05
N LEU A 50 5.06 6.94 -13.59
CA LEU A 50 4.89 6.77 -15.04
C LEU A 50 4.91 8.12 -15.77
N ARG A 51 4.19 9.11 -15.24
CA ARG A 51 4.15 10.47 -15.80
C ARG A 51 5.51 11.14 -15.76
N LYS A 52 6.21 11.07 -14.62
CA LYS A 52 7.55 11.65 -14.42
C LYS A 52 8.56 11.09 -15.42
N ASN A 53 8.51 9.78 -15.67
CA ASN A 53 9.41 9.09 -16.58
C ASN A 53 8.92 9.06 -18.04
N LYS A 54 7.77 9.69 -18.33
CA LYS A 54 7.13 9.72 -19.66
C LYS A 54 6.89 8.31 -20.24
N ILE A 55 6.64 7.33 -19.36
CA ILE A 55 6.37 5.95 -19.73
C ILE A 55 4.89 5.79 -20.05
N LYS A 56 4.58 5.17 -21.19
CA LYS A 56 3.23 4.77 -21.56
C LYS A 56 3.14 3.26 -21.46
N ILE A 57 2.11 2.78 -20.78
CA ILE A 57 1.80 1.35 -20.66
C ILE A 57 0.63 1.06 -21.58
N THR A 58 0.83 0.21 -22.56
CA THR A 58 -0.17 -0.19 -23.55
C THR A 58 -0.66 -1.62 -23.33
N ASP A 59 0.19 -2.47 -22.75
CA ASP A 59 -0.16 -3.84 -22.42
C ASP A 59 0.46 -4.34 -21.10
N ALA A 60 0.31 -5.63 -20.85
CA ALA A 60 0.81 -6.28 -19.65
C ALA A 60 2.34 -6.48 -19.64
N GLU A 61 2.97 -6.61 -20.81
CA GLU A 61 4.42 -6.80 -20.92
C GLU A 61 5.15 -5.52 -20.53
N ASP A 62 4.64 -4.36 -20.97
CA ASP A 62 5.14 -3.04 -20.60
C ASP A 62 5.27 -2.90 -19.06
N ILE A 63 4.18 -3.12 -18.32
CA ILE A 63 4.19 -2.99 -16.84
C ILE A 63 5.03 -4.08 -16.17
N MET A 64 5.11 -5.28 -16.76
CA MET A 64 5.97 -6.34 -16.24
C MET A 64 7.46 -6.04 -16.40
N GLY A 65 7.85 -5.32 -17.46
CA GLY A 65 9.23 -4.90 -17.70
C GLY A 65 9.72 -3.81 -16.74
N ILE A 66 8.83 -2.91 -16.31
CA ILE A 66 9.20 -1.74 -15.48
C ILE A 66 8.89 -1.89 -13.98
N ARG A 67 8.06 -2.87 -13.58
CA ARG A 67 7.61 -2.97 -12.17
C ARG A 67 8.76 -3.13 -11.17
N GLU A 68 9.87 -3.78 -11.56
CA GLU A 68 11.00 -3.97 -10.65
C GLU A 68 11.78 -2.68 -10.40
N GLU A 69 11.92 -1.85 -11.43
CA GLU A 69 12.50 -0.51 -11.32
C GLU A 69 11.62 0.37 -10.42
N PHE A 70 10.31 0.41 -10.67
CA PHE A 70 9.37 1.11 -9.81
C PHE A 70 9.46 0.66 -8.35
N ILE A 71 9.50 -0.66 -8.10
CA ILE A 71 9.62 -1.23 -6.75
C ILE A 71 10.93 -0.82 -6.08
N THR A 72 12.02 -0.77 -6.85
CA THR A 72 13.34 -0.40 -6.34
C THR A 72 13.40 1.07 -5.95
N GLU A 73 12.88 1.97 -6.80
CA GLU A 73 12.84 3.41 -6.51
C GLU A 73 11.89 3.76 -5.36
N HIS A 74 10.83 2.96 -5.15
CA HIS A 74 9.79 3.22 -4.16
C HIS A 74 9.79 2.18 -3.04
N ASN A 75 10.99 1.66 -2.71
CA ASN A 75 11.16 0.58 -1.75
C ASN A 75 10.54 0.92 -0.39
N GLU A 76 10.83 2.12 0.13
CA GLU A 76 10.28 2.62 1.38
C GLU A 76 8.74 2.64 1.35
N GLN A 77 8.13 3.19 0.30
CA GLN A 77 6.67 3.31 0.22
C GLN A 77 5.95 1.97 0.09
N ILE A 78 6.63 0.96 -0.49
CA ILE A 78 6.06 -0.36 -0.74
C ILE A 78 6.23 -1.29 0.46
N TYR A 79 7.40 -1.28 1.11
CA TYR A 79 7.74 -2.26 2.15
C TYR A 79 7.74 -1.67 3.56
N GLU A 80 8.30 -0.48 3.75
CA GLU A 80 8.58 0.08 5.08
C GLU A 80 7.43 0.98 5.58
N ALA A 81 6.91 1.86 4.73
CA ALA A 81 5.80 2.76 5.02
C ALA A 81 4.45 2.01 4.89
N ALA A 82 4.33 0.93 5.65
CA ALA A 82 3.19 0.05 5.70
C ALA A 82 2.94 -0.43 7.13
N VAL A 83 1.76 -1.01 7.37
CA VAL A 83 1.37 -1.50 8.68
C VAL A 83 0.48 -2.73 8.56
N THR A 84 0.56 -3.63 9.54
CA THR A 84 -0.36 -4.76 9.65
C THR A 84 -1.51 -4.39 10.57
N LEU A 85 -2.74 -4.53 10.07
CA LEU A 85 -3.97 -4.21 10.79
C LEU A 85 -4.92 -5.39 10.68
N CYS A 86 -5.80 -5.59 11.67
CA CYS A 86 -6.94 -6.48 11.46
C CYS A 86 -7.88 -5.84 10.44
N HIS A 87 -8.69 -6.69 9.81
CA HIS A 87 -9.60 -6.28 8.75
C HIS A 87 -10.53 -5.12 9.18
N GLU A 88 -11.03 -5.15 10.42
CA GLU A 88 -11.89 -4.09 10.95
C GLU A 88 -11.18 -2.72 10.97
N HIS A 89 -9.98 -2.64 11.55
CA HIS A 89 -9.22 -1.39 11.60
C HIS A 89 -8.75 -0.95 10.22
N HIS A 90 -8.40 -1.89 9.35
CA HIS A 90 -8.05 -1.60 7.97
C HIS A 90 -9.23 -0.97 7.20
N MET A 91 -10.43 -1.53 7.35
CA MET A 91 -11.63 -0.99 6.73
C MET A 91 -12.04 0.36 7.33
N LYS A 92 -11.85 0.56 8.64
CA LYS A 92 -12.07 1.86 9.30
C LYS A 92 -11.10 2.93 8.80
N LEU A 93 -9.84 2.58 8.55
CA LEU A 93 -8.89 3.50 7.92
C LEU A 93 -9.35 3.89 6.50
N HIS A 94 -9.78 2.90 5.70
CA HIS A 94 -10.30 3.14 4.36
C HIS A 94 -11.64 3.88 4.31
N SER A 95 -12.46 3.86 5.37
CA SER A 95 -13.67 4.69 5.41
C SER A 95 -13.36 6.17 5.58
N ILE A 96 -12.20 6.52 6.13
CA ILE A 96 -11.74 7.90 6.36
C ILE A 96 -10.96 8.43 5.15
N TYR A 97 -10.00 7.65 4.64
CA TYR A 97 -9.10 8.10 3.57
C TYR A 97 -9.49 7.59 2.17
N GLY A 98 -10.56 6.80 2.08
CA GLY A 98 -11.05 6.19 0.85
C GLY A 98 -10.29 4.91 0.46
N LYS A 99 -10.86 4.15 -0.49
CA LYS A 99 -10.26 2.90 -1.00
C LYS A 99 -8.99 3.11 -1.82
N ARG A 100 -8.78 4.32 -2.34
CA ARG A 100 -7.59 4.75 -3.07
C ARG A 100 -7.08 6.05 -2.44
N PRO A 101 -6.48 5.98 -1.23
CA PRO A 101 -6.01 7.16 -0.51
C PRO A 101 -4.91 7.87 -1.31
N ARG A 102 -4.82 9.19 -1.17
CA ARG A 102 -3.80 9.97 -1.90
C ARG A 102 -2.42 9.76 -1.26
N VAL A 103 -1.35 9.85 -2.05
CA VAL A 103 0.03 9.75 -1.55
C VAL A 103 0.32 10.81 -0.47
N VAL A 104 -0.26 12.01 -0.62
CA VAL A 104 -0.11 13.12 0.35
C VAL A 104 -0.76 12.85 1.71
N THR A 105 -1.63 11.82 1.83
CA THR A 105 -2.26 11.46 3.09
C THR A 105 -1.48 10.43 3.90
N ALA A 106 -0.33 9.93 3.42
CA ALA A 106 0.44 8.88 4.08
C ALA A 106 0.74 9.20 5.56
N LYS A 107 1.32 10.36 5.85
CA LYS A 107 1.61 10.79 7.24
C LYS A 107 0.36 11.01 8.10
N LYS A 108 -0.78 11.34 7.49
CA LYS A 108 -2.06 11.45 8.21
C LYS A 108 -2.59 10.07 8.61
N GLN A 109 -2.46 9.09 7.71
CA GLN A 109 -2.85 7.70 7.98
C GLN A 109 -1.99 7.09 9.08
N GLU A 110 -0.66 7.25 9.00
CA GLU A 110 0.30 6.81 10.02
C GLU A 110 -0.04 7.41 11.40
N ARG A 111 -0.26 8.73 11.45
CA ARG A 111 -0.68 9.41 12.68
C ARG A 111 -2.01 8.90 13.22
N TRP A 112 -3.00 8.67 12.35
CA TRP A 112 -4.30 8.16 12.76
C TRP A 112 -4.19 6.77 13.38
N VAL A 113 -3.36 5.90 12.78
CA VAL A 113 -3.08 4.54 13.29
C VAL A 113 -2.44 4.62 14.67
N GLY A 114 -1.44 5.49 14.87
CA GLY A 114 -0.83 5.72 16.19
C GLY A 114 -1.86 6.17 17.23
N ILE A 115 -2.68 7.17 16.89
CA ILE A 115 -3.77 7.64 17.79
C ILE A 115 -4.76 6.51 18.12
N GLN A 116 -5.08 5.62 17.19
CA GLN A 116 -5.93 4.47 17.50
C GLN A 116 -5.21 3.50 18.44
N ARG A 117 -3.94 3.21 18.20
CA ARG A 117 -3.13 2.34 19.06
C ARG A 117 -3.11 2.85 20.52
N ASP A 118 -2.90 4.14 20.72
CA ASP A 118 -2.93 4.77 22.05
C ASP A 118 -4.28 4.58 22.75
N LYS A 119 -5.39 4.73 21.99
CA LYS A 119 -6.76 4.53 22.52
C LYS A 119 -7.04 3.10 22.96
N TYR A 120 -6.31 2.12 22.42
CA TYR A 120 -6.40 0.72 22.82
C TYR A 120 -5.42 0.37 23.95
N GLY A 121 -4.65 1.34 24.48
CA GLY A 121 -3.75 1.13 25.62
C GLY A 121 -2.49 0.32 25.30
N MET A 122 -2.08 0.31 24.04
CA MET A 122 -0.92 -0.48 23.55
C MET A 122 0.41 0.29 23.63
N VAL A 123 0.44 1.41 24.35
CA VAL A 123 1.58 2.33 24.53
C VAL A 123 1.71 2.71 26.00
#